data_AF-A0A7D9DIJ5-F1
#
_entry.id   AF-A0A7D9DIJ5-F1
#
_cell.length_a   1.000
_cell.length_b   1.000
_cell.length_c   1.000
_cell.angle_alpha   90.00
_cell.angle_beta   90.00
_cell.angle_gamma   90.00
#
_symmetry.space_group_name_H-M   'P 1'
#
loop_
_entity.id
_entity.type
_entity.pdbx_description
1 polymer ?
#
loop_
_entity_poly.entity_id
_entity_poly.type
_entity_poly.pdbx_seq_one_letter_code
_entity_poly.pdbx_strand_id
1 'polypeptide(L)'
;MPRVVENQRAKFETDPVLRQLQEDSEIRYIDHCDCSLEERRVRFRTECHEGSSKIGFIGNGVHLLLSFPKVAGSRYTSSEFVDFSCEMGKVYIQCPLIFNGVCVKFFGCLVLQTLAGIGHLEFDETQAQVEHDLRVETLKNLSAPE
;
A
#
# COMPACT_ATOMS: atom_id res chain seq x y z
N MET A 1 -10.78 -17.53 -8.13
CA MET A 1 -10.79 -16.42 -9.12
C MET A 1 -9.43 -15.74 -9.10
N PRO A 2 -8.85 -15.39 -10.26
CA PRO A 2 -7.52 -14.78 -10.32
C PRO A 2 -7.53 -13.36 -9.76
N ARG A 3 -6.55 -13.05 -8.90
CA ARG A 3 -6.43 -11.75 -8.21
C ARG A 3 -5.78 -10.66 -9.07
N VAL A 4 -5.04 -11.06 -10.10
CA VAL A 4 -4.24 -10.18 -10.96
C VAL A 4 -4.62 -10.30 -12.44
N VAL A 5 -4.40 -9.22 -13.20
CA VAL A 5 -4.55 -9.19 -14.66
C VAL A 5 -3.40 -9.91 -15.36
N GLU A 6 -3.58 -10.32 -16.61
CA GLU A 6 -2.52 -11.01 -17.38
C GLU A 6 -1.31 -10.12 -17.63
N ASN A 7 -1.53 -8.93 -18.19
CA ASN A 7 -0.48 -7.99 -18.55
C ASN A 7 -0.42 -6.84 -17.54
N GLN A 8 0.06 -7.13 -16.32
CA GLN A 8 0.11 -6.17 -15.23
C GLN A 8 0.92 -4.92 -15.59
N ARG A 9 2.09 -5.09 -16.23
CA ARG A 9 2.96 -3.99 -16.65
C ARG A 9 2.30 -3.05 -17.66
N ALA A 10 1.69 -3.61 -18.71
CA ALA A 10 0.97 -2.80 -19.69
C ALA A 10 -0.21 -2.05 -19.06
N LYS A 11 -0.93 -2.68 -18.12
CA LYS A 11 -2.02 -2.05 -17.36
C LYS A 11 -1.48 -0.91 -16.47
N PHE A 12 -0.35 -1.10 -15.81
CA PHE A 12 0.30 -0.05 -15.01
C PHE A 12 0.70 1.17 -15.84
N GLU A 13 1.21 0.97 -17.05
CA GLU A 13 1.62 2.05 -17.95
C GLU A 13 0.44 2.73 -18.68
N THR A 14 -0.68 2.02 -18.87
CA THR A 14 -1.84 2.52 -19.63
C THR A 14 -2.91 3.14 -18.75
N ASP A 15 -3.06 2.67 -17.51
CA ASP A 15 -4.12 3.10 -16.62
C ASP A 15 -3.88 4.53 -16.10
N PRO A 16 -4.81 5.47 -16.33
CA PRO A 16 -4.59 6.88 -16.03
C PRO A 16 -4.44 7.13 -14.53
N VAL A 17 -5.15 6.36 -13.69
CA VAL A 17 -5.06 6.51 -12.23
C VAL A 17 -3.72 6.02 -11.74
N LEU A 18 -3.25 4.85 -12.19
CA LEU A 18 -1.94 4.34 -11.83
C LEU A 18 -0.82 5.27 -12.28
N ARG A 19 -0.89 5.83 -13.49
CA ARG A 19 0.08 6.81 -13.98
C ARG A 19 0.13 8.06 -13.10
N GLN A 20 -1.01 8.59 -12.68
CA GLN A 20 -1.04 9.77 -11.80
C GLN A 20 -0.46 9.47 -10.41
N LEU A 21 -0.62 8.23 -9.93
CA LEU A 21 -0.11 7.83 -8.63
C LEU A 21 1.38 7.44 -8.64
N GLN A 22 2.02 7.34 -9.82
CA GLN A 22 3.48 7.12 -9.94
C GLN A 22 4.30 8.34 -9.55
N GLU A 23 3.75 9.53 -9.70
CA GLU A 23 4.42 10.78 -9.36
C GLU A 23 4.18 11.13 -7.88
N ASP A 24 5.20 11.74 -7.27
CA ASP A 24 5.15 12.26 -5.92
C ASP A 24 3.92 13.14 -5.72
N SER A 25 2.97 12.63 -4.92
CA SER A 25 1.68 13.25 -4.67
C SER A 25 1.48 13.53 -3.19
N GLU A 26 0.74 14.59 -2.88
CA GLU A 26 0.39 14.88 -1.48
C GLU A 26 -0.55 13.79 -0.94
N ILE A 27 -0.13 13.19 0.17
CA ILE A 27 -0.89 12.17 0.90
C ILE A 27 -1.21 12.63 2.31
N ARG A 28 -2.33 12.16 2.85
CA ARG A 28 -2.70 12.37 4.26
C ARG A 28 -3.29 11.12 4.88
N TYR A 29 -3.13 11.00 6.19
CA TYR A 29 -3.92 10.07 6.97
C TYR A 29 -5.38 10.56 7.02
N ILE A 30 -6.30 9.70 6.58
CA ILE A 30 -7.71 10.05 6.43
C ILE A 30 -8.62 9.42 7.47
N ASP A 31 -8.09 8.58 8.36
CA ASP A 31 -8.90 7.95 9.39
C ASP A 31 -9.11 8.83 10.63
N HIS A 32 -10.14 8.50 11.41
CA HIS A 32 -10.49 9.14 12.68
C HIS A 32 -10.60 10.67 12.60
N CYS A 33 -11.23 11.22 11.56
CA CYS A 33 -11.35 12.66 11.36
C CYS A 33 -12.25 13.37 12.39
N ASP A 34 -13.01 12.61 13.16
CA ASP A 34 -13.85 13.03 14.28
C ASP A 34 -13.06 13.29 15.59
N CYS A 35 -11.84 12.75 15.70
CA CYS A 35 -11.00 12.90 16.88
C CYS A 35 -10.07 14.13 16.80
N SER A 36 -9.52 14.54 17.95
CA SER A 36 -8.48 15.57 18.01
C SER A 36 -7.21 15.13 17.27
N LEU A 37 -6.41 16.08 16.78
CA LEU A 37 -5.14 15.75 16.09
C LEU A 37 -4.21 14.91 16.96
N GLU A 38 -4.15 15.15 18.27
CA GLU A 38 -3.31 14.37 19.18
C GLU A 38 -3.75 12.91 19.28
N GLU A 39 -5.05 12.65 19.41
CA GLU A 39 -5.59 11.29 19.39
C GLU A 39 -5.34 10.60 18.05
N ARG A 40 -5.53 11.32 16.94
CA ARG A 40 -5.25 10.80 15.59
C ARG A 40 -3.80 10.38 15.43
N ARG A 41 -2.85 11.11 16.02
CA ARG A 41 -1.41 10.76 15.99
C ARG A 41 -1.14 9.45 16.74
N VAL A 42 -1.73 9.31 17.93
CA VAL A 42 -1.58 8.08 18.73
C VAL A 42 -2.20 6.90 18.00
N ARG A 43 -3.40 7.07 17.42
CA ARG A 43 -4.09 6.05 16.63
C ARG A 43 -3.29 5.64 15.41
N PHE A 44 -2.86 6.61 14.60
CA PHE A 44 -2.05 6.35 13.42
C PHE A 44 -0.79 5.53 13.76
N ARG A 45 -0.08 5.87 14.83
CA ARG A 45 1.09 5.11 15.29
C ARG A 45 0.72 3.68 15.68
N THR A 46 -0.37 3.51 16.42
CA THR A 46 -0.87 2.19 16.82
C THR A 46 -1.27 1.35 15.61
N GLU A 47 -2.06 1.90 14.68
CA GLU A 47 -2.50 1.19 13.48
C GLU A 47 -1.31 0.76 12.61
N CYS A 48 -0.33 1.66 12.41
CA CYS A 48 0.89 1.32 11.67
C CYS A 48 1.66 0.17 12.34
N HIS A 49 1.71 0.16 13.67
CA HIS A 49 2.27 -0.98 14.43
C HIS A 49 1.41 -2.24 14.32
N GLU A 50 0.09 -2.14 14.28
CA GLU A 50 -0.85 -3.26 14.20
C GLU A 50 -0.99 -3.86 12.79
N GLY A 51 -0.43 -3.21 11.77
CA GLY A 51 -0.40 -3.73 10.41
C GLY A 51 -1.41 -3.11 9.46
N SER A 52 -2.00 -1.97 9.81
CA SER A 52 -2.95 -1.28 8.92
C SER A 52 -2.76 0.22 8.91
N SER A 53 -3.06 0.88 7.81
CA SER A 53 -3.17 2.33 7.79
C SER A 53 -4.04 2.78 6.62
N LYS A 54 -4.74 3.90 6.77
CA LYS A 54 -5.60 4.44 5.71
C LYS A 54 -5.08 5.79 5.24
N ILE A 55 -4.60 5.81 4.00
CA ILE A 55 -3.94 6.97 3.39
C ILE A 55 -4.77 7.45 2.19
N GLY A 56 -4.99 8.76 2.10
CA GLY A 56 -5.65 9.41 0.98
C GLY A 56 -4.69 10.26 0.17
N PHE A 57 -4.70 10.10 -1.15
CA PHE A 57 -4.08 11.01 -2.10
C PHE A 57 -4.98 12.23 -2.29
N ILE A 58 -4.51 13.41 -1.89
CA ILE A 58 -5.31 14.63 -1.89
C ILE A 58 -5.58 15.12 -3.31
N GLY A 59 -4.58 15.04 -4.20
CA GLY A 59 -4.71 15.52 -5.58
C GLY A 59 -5.67 14.70 -6.44
N ASN A 60 -5.78 13.39 -6.19
CA ASN A 60 -6.54 12.46 -7.03
C ASN A 60 -7.82 11.93 -6.36
N GLY A 61 -8.03 12.21 -5.06
CA GLY A 61 -9.16 11.68 -4.30
C GLY A 61 -9.12 10.16 -4.09
N VAL A 62 -7.97 9.52 -4.30
CA VAL A 62 -7.81 8.06 -4.17
C VAL A 62 -7.50 7.72 -2.72
N HIS A 63 -8.26 6.78 -2.15
CA HIS A 63 -8.03 6.28 -0.79
C HIS A 63 -7.45 4.88 -0.86
N LEU A 64 -6.27 4.67 -0.25
CA LEU A 64 -5.64 3.38 -0.09
C LEU A 64 -5.79 2.89 1.34
N LEU A 65 -6.25 1.65 1.47
CA LEU A 65 -6.13 0.89 2.70
C LEU A 65 -4.85 0.07 2.62
N LEU A 66 -3.85 0.48 3.39
CA LEU A 66 -2.57 -0.21 3.49
C LEU A 66 -2.70 -1.33 4.52
N SER A 67 -2.25 -2.53 4.14
CA SER A 67 -2.19 -3.70 5.00
C SER A 67 -0.76 -4.22 4.99
N PHE A 68 -0.04 -4.01 6.08
CA PHE A 68 1.36 -4.38 6.17
C PHE A 68 1.51 -5.87 6.53
N PRO A 69 2.49 -6.57 5.93
CA PRO A 69 2.84 -7.92 6.35
C PRO A 69 3.30 -7.92 7.80
N LYS A 70 2.71 -8.80 8.61
CA LYS A 70 3.08 -8.99 10.00
C LYS A 70 4.26 -9.94 10.10
N VAL A 71 5.17 -9.70 11.05
CA VAL A 71 6.25 -10.65 11.34
C VAL A 71 5.62 -11.95 11.83
N ALA A 72 6.11 -13.10 11.33
CA ALA A 72 5.59 -14.41 11.69
C ALA A 72 5.60 -14.61 13.22
N GLY A 73 4.43 -14.88 13.80
CA GLY A 73 4.25 -15.04 15.26
C GLY A 73 4.14 -13.74 16.06
N SER A 74 4.12 -12.58 15.40
CA SER A 74 3.97 -11.27 16.04
C SER A 74 2.66 -10.59 15.64
N ARG A 75 2.15 -9.73 16.52
CA ARG A 75 1.05 -8.80 16.17
C ARG A 75 1.55 -7.53 15.46
N TYR A 76 2.86 -7.36 15.37
CA TYR A 76 3.49 -6.15 14.89
C TYR A 76 3.99 -6.26 13.44
N THR A 77 3.89 -5.14 12.73
CA THR A 77 4.51 -4.91 11.42
C THR A 77 6.04 -4.90 11.52
N SER A 78 6.72 -5.41 10.49
CA SER A 78 8.17 -5.26 10.36
C SER A 78 8.58 -3.79 10.19
N SER A 79 9.74 -3.42 10.73
CA SER A 79 10.33 -2.09 10.51
C SER A 79 10.72 -1.83 9.05
N GLU A 80 10.77 -2.87 8.21
CA GLU A 80 10.99 -2.75 6.76
C GLU A 80 9.82 -2.08 6.02
N PHE A 81 8.60 -2.16 6.59
CA PHE A 81 7.40 -1.57 5.99
C PHE A 81 7.01 -0.26 6.66
N VAL A 82 7.35 -0.09 7.94
CA VAL A 82 7.06 1.14 8.70
C VAL A 82 8.28 1.51 9.52
N ASP A 83 8.96 2.57 9.12
CA ASP A 83 10.14 3.08 9.80
C ASP A 83 9.89 4.46 10.43
N PHE A 84 9.92 4.50 11.76
CA PHE A 84 9.86 5.71 12.57
C PHE A 84 11.24 6.21 13.03
N SER A 85 12.29 5.45 12.76
CA SER A 85 13.66 5.69 13.24
C SER A 85 14.53 6.45 12.25
N CYS A 86 14.19 6.40 10.96
CA CYS A 86 14.94 7.08 9.90
C CYS A 86 15.04 8.60 10.11
N GLU A 87 13.95 9.26 10.49
CA GLU A 87 13.95 10.71 10.72
C GLU A 87 13.01 11.10 11.87
N MET A 88 13.50 11.94 12.79
CA MET A 88 12.70 12.37 13.95
C MET A 88 11.47 13.17 13.50
N GLY A 89 10.28 12.67 13.86
CA GLY A 89 9.02 13.35 13.56
C GLY A 89 8.43 13.01 12.19
N LYS A 90 9.06 12.11 11.42
CA LYS A 90 8.50 11.54 10.19
C LYS A 90 8.39 10.02 10.29
N VAL A 91 7.57 9.45 9.43
CA VAL A 91 7.47 8.01 9.22
C VAL A 91 7.60 7.71 7.74
N TYR A 92 8.40 6.71 7.42
CA TYR A 92 8.50 6.15 6.08
C TYR A 92 7.69 4.86 6.05
N ILE A 93 6.82 4.78 5.06
CA ILE A 93 5.88 3.68 4.87
C ILE A 93 6.14 3.07 3.51
N GLN A 94 6.34 1.75 3.51
CA GLN A 94 6.43 0.92 2.33
C GLN A 94 5.38 -0.18 2.45
N CYS A 95 4.48 -0.31 1.47
CA CYS A 95 3.44 -1.34 1.51
C CYS A 95 3.26 -1.96 0.12
N PRO A 96 3.46 -3.28 -0.05
CA PRO A 96 2.99 -3.97 -1.25
C PRO A 96 1.46 -4.08 -1.24
N LEU A 97 0.81 -3.83 -2.37
CA LEU A 97 -0.64 -3.98 -2.54
C LEU A 97 -1.00 -4.37 -3.98
N ILE A 98 -2.21 -4.89 -4.18
CA ILE A 98 -2.76 -5.12 -5.51
C ILE A 98 -3.80 -4.04 -5.78
N PHE A 99 -3.51 -3.14 -6.72
CA PHE A 99 -4.41 -2.05 -7.09
C PHE A 99 -4.92 -2.27 -8.51
N ASN A 100 -6.24 -2.33 -8.68
CA ASN A 100 -6.90 -2.62 -9.97
C ASN A 100 -6.34 -3.86 -10.69
N GLY A 101 -5.94 -4.89 -9.93
CA GLY A 101 -5.38 -6.14 -10.44
C GLY A 101 -3.90 -6.08 -10.85
N VAL A 102 -3.19 -5.01 -10.50
CA VAL A 102 -1.75 -4.82 -10.71
C VAL A 102 -1.04 -4.83 -9.36
N CYS A 103 0.01 -5.64 -9.24
CA CYS A 103 0.91 -5.61 -8.08
C CYS A 103 1.73 -4.32 -8.09
N VAL A 104 1.55 -3.49 -7.06
CA VAL A 104 2.25 -2.23 -6.88
C VAL A 104 2.80 -2.14 -5.45
N LYS A 105 3.81 -1.32 -5.26
CA LYS A 105 4.36 -0.98 -3.96
C LYS A 105 4.12 0.49 -3.70
N PHE A 106 3.40 0.77 -2.62
CA PHE A 106 3.22 2.12 -2.12
C PHE A 106 4.44 2.53 -1.32
N PHE A 107 4.92 3.74 -1.61
CA PHE A 107 5.93 4.43 -0.84
C PHE A 107 5.35 5.76 -0.37
N GLY A 108 5.53 6.06 0.91
CA GLY A 108 5.04 7.31 1.47
C GLY A 108 5.90 7.77 2.63
N CYS A 109 6.11 9.07 2.72
CA CYS A 109 6.69 9.73 3.87
C CYS A 109 5.63 10.65 4.47
N LEU A 110 5.30 10.46 5.76
CA LEU A 110 4.36 11.33 6.47
C LEU A 110 5.03 11.99 7.67
N VAL A 111 4.68 13.25 7.91
CA VAL A 111 5.07 13.97 9.12
C VAL A 111 4.10 13.63 10.24
N LEU A 112 4.61 13.16 11.38
CA LEU A 112 3.79 12.73 12.51
C LEU A 112 2.98 13.87 13.14
N GLN A 113 3.44 15.12 13.01
CA GLN A 113 2.70 16.27 13.55
C GLN A 113 1.47 16.61 12.71
N THR A 114 1.59 16.63 11.39
CA THR A 114 0.50 17.06 10.49
C THR A 114 -0.30 15.89 9.94
N LEU A 115 0.23 14.66 10.07
CA LEU A 115 -0.29 13.44 9.43
C LEU A 115 -0.46 13.61 7.91
N ALA A 116 0.42 14.41 7.32
CA ALA A 116 0.48 14.73 5.91
C ALA A 116 1.91 14.54 5.40
N GLY A 117 2.04 14.30 4.10
CA GLY A 117 3.33 14.20 3.45
C GLY A 117 3.19 13.85 1.99
N ILE A 118 4.14 13.08 1.47
CA ILE A 118 4.25 12.77 0.03
C ILE A 118 4.31 11.26 -0.15
N GLY A 119 3.67 10.74 -1.20
CA GLY A 119 3.81 9.35 -1.57
C GLY A 119 3.49 9.09 -3.03
N HIS A 120 3.90 7.92 -3.47
CA HIS A 120 3.81 7.45 -4.85
C HIS A 120 3.68 5.91 -4.89
N LEU A 121 3.35 5.39 -6.07
CA LEU A 121 3.24 3.97 -6.36
C LEU A 121 4.31 3.54 -7.35
N GLU A 122 4.98 2.44 -7.06
CA GLU A 122 5.91 1.80 -7.98
C GLU A 122 5.39 0.42 -8.37
N PHE A 123 5.78 -0.06 -9.55
CA PHE A 123 5.43 -1.41 -9.99
C PHE A 123 6.32 -2.44 -9.30
N ASP A 124 5.73 -3.47 -8.68
CA ASP A 124 6.50 -4.56 -8.07
C ASP A 124 6.61 -5.74 -9.05
N GLU A 125 7.69 -5.76 -9.84
CA GLU A 125 7.93 -6.83 -10.83
C GLU A 125 8.03 -8.21 -10.17
N THR A 126 8.61 -8.28 -8.97
CA THR A 126 8.83 -9.56 -8.28
C THR A 126 7.52 -10.16 -7.77
N GLN A 127 6.69 -9.35 -7.10
CA GLN A 127 5.35 -9.77 -6.67
C GLN A 127 4.43 -10.03 -7.86
N ALA A 128 4.52 -9.21 -8.92
CA ALA A 128 3.75 -9.40 -10.14
C ALA A 128 4.02 -10.77 -10.78
N GLN A 129 5.29 -11.20 -10.82
CA GLN A 129 5.66 -12.50 -11.38
C GLN A 129 5.14 -13.66 -10.53
N VAL A 130 5.25 -13.57 -9.20
CA VAL A 130 4.75 -14.59 -8.27
C VAL A 130 3.23 -14.73 -8.38
N GLU A 131 2.49 -13.62 -8.35
CA GLU A 131 1.03 -13.64 -8.49
C GLU A 131 0.59 -14.06 -9.91
N HIS A 132 1.40 -13.78 -10.94
CA HIS A 132 1.16 -14.29 -12.30
C HIS A 132 1.28 -15.82 -12.35
N ASP A 133 2.32 -16.39 -11.73
CA ASP A 133 2.51 -17.84 -11.70
C ASP A 133 1.38 -18.55 -10.93
N LEU A 134 1.01 -18.00 -9.76
CA LEU A 134 -0.14 -18.47 -8.97
C LEU A 134 -1.47 -18.37 -9.74
N ARG A 135 -1.67 -17.29 -10.51
CA ARG A 135 -2.82 -17.14 -11.39
C ARG A 135 -2.83 -18.26 -12.44
N VAL A 136 -1.72 -18.51 -13.11
CA VAL A 136 -1.60 -19.55 -14.14
C VAL A 136 -1.88 -20.94 -13.55
N GLU A 137 -1.33 -21.23 -12.37
CA GLU A 137 -1.61 -22.48 -11.65
C GLU A 137 -3.10 -22.62 -11.29
N THR A 138 -3.71 -21.56 -10.76
CA THR A 138 -5.15 -21.55 -10.43
C THR A 138 -6.00 -21.81 -11.68
N LEU A 139 -5.65 -21.21 -12.82
CA LEU A 139 -6.35 -21.43 -14.09
C LEU A 139 -6.18 -22.86 -14.60
N LYS A 140 -4.97 -23.44 -14.49
CA LYS A 140 -4.71 -24.85 -14.83
C LYS A 140 -5.59 -25.78 -13.99
N ASN A 141 -5.64 -25.56 -12.68
CA ASN A 141 -6.43 -26.38 -11.75
C ASN A 141 -7.95 -26.25 -12.00
N LEU A 142 -8.42 -25.09 -12.47
CA LEU A 142 -9.83 -24.90 -12.88
C LEU A 142 -10.15 -25.53 -14.24
N SER A 143 -9.14 -25.71 -15.09
CA SER A 143 -9.28 -26.28 -16.44
C SER A 143 -9.07 -27.79 -16.51
N ALA A 144 -8.64 -28.42 -15.41
CA ALA A 144 -8.53 -29.87 -15.32
C ALA A 144 -9.94 -30.48 -15.15
N PRO A 145 -10.48 -31.22 -16.13
CA PRO A 145 -11.69 -31.99 -15.91
C PRO A 145 -11.41 -33.11 -14.90
N GLU A 146 -12.34 -33.32 -13.96
CA GLU A 146 -12.42 -34.55 -13.15
C GLU A 146 -12.55 -35.80 -14.05
#